data_AF-A0A348P340-F1
#
_entry.id   AF-A0A348P340-F1
#
_cell.length_a   1.000
_cell.length_b   1.000
_cell.length_c   1.000
_cell.angle_alpha   90.00
_cell.angle_beta   90.00
_cell.angle_gamma   90.00
#
_symmetry.space_group_name_H-M   'P 1'
#
loop_
_entity.id
_entity.type
_entity.pdbx_description
1 polymer ?
#
loop_
_entity_poly.entity_id
_entity_poly.type
_entity_poly.pdbx_seq_one_letter_code
_entity_poly.pdbx_strand_id
1 'polypeptide(L)'
;MVGNKAAYKMNFSIFDIAAVFVCAGISAMGLGGGGVLLIYLSLFKNMPAHEAQGLNLLFFMPVCITSLTVYVKKGMIDYKKILPVLAGSLLGVITGKEFLTQIPPEVLKMIFAVFLITVGAFTLVSALKKKKLTNN
;
A
#
# COMPACT_ATOMS: atom_id res chain seq x y z
N MET A 1 10.47 7.74 26.57
CA MET A 1 10.63 6.54 27.40
C MET A 1 11.17 5.43 26.51
N VAL A 2 12.43 5.08 26.76
CA VAL A 2 13.15 3.97 26.14
C VAL A 2 12.60 2.67 26.71
N GLY A 3 12.30 1.67 25.86
CA GLY A 3 12.09 0.30 26.33
C GLY A 3 10.89 -0.42 25.76
N ASN A 4 10.96 -0.80 24.49
CA ASN A 4 10.89 -2.22 24.16
C ASN A 4 11.50 -2.40 22.76
N LYS A 5 12.80 -2.71 22.72
CA LYS A 5 13.34 -3.50 21.61
C LYS A 5 12.69 -4.88 21.72
N ALA A 6 11.42 -4.98 21.35
CA ALA A 6 10.93 -6.21 20.80
C ALA A 6 11.70 -6.33 19.49
N ALA A 7 12.88 -6.94 19.57
CA ALA A 7 13.42 -7.69 18.46
C ALA A 7 12.25 -8.57 18.03
N TYR A 8 11.48 -8.10 17.05
CA TYR A 8 10.47 -8.87 16.39
C TYR A 8 11.28 -9.98 15.76
N LYS A 9 11.39 -11.10 16.48
CA LYS A 9 11.98 -12.33 15.97
C LYS A 9 11.10 -12.67 14.79
N MET A 10 11.53 -12.25 13.60
CA MET A 10 10.99 -12.65 12.32
C MET A 10 11.22 -14.16 12.19
N ASN A 11 10.46 -14.95 12.94
CA ASN A 11 10.17 -16.31 12.55
C ASN A 11 9.21 -16.17 11.38
N PHE A 12 9.77 -15.99 10.19
CA PHE A 12 9.03 -16.13 8.93
C PHE A 12 8.51 -17.55 8.88
N SER A 13 7.28 -17.75 9.38
CA SER A 13 6.58 -19.01 9.22
C SER A 13 6.08 -19.11 7.79
N ILE A 14 5.96 -20.32 7.26
CA ILE A 14 5.46 -20.59 5.90
C ILE A 14 4.11 -19.90 5.62
N PHE A 15 3.33 -19.66 6.68
CA PHE A 15 2.06 -18.94 6.66
C PHE A 15 2.18 -17.46 6.27
N ASP A 16 3.24 -16.76 6.68
CA ASP A 16 3.46 -15.35 6.33
C ASP A 16 3.76 -15.21 4.83
N ILE A 17 4.52 -16.17 4.27
CA ILE A 17 4.80 -16.23 2.83
C ILE A 17 3.52 -16.52 2.05
N ALA A 18 2.69 -17.47 2.50
CA ALA A 18 1.42 -17.77 1.87
C ALA A 18 0.46 -16.56 1.88
N ALA A 19 0.36 -15.85 3.01
CA ALA A 19 -0.45 -14.63 3.12
C ALA A 19 0.02 -13.56 2.13
N VAL A 20 1.34 -13.40 1.99
CA VAL A 20 1.96 -12.49 1.04
C VAL A 20 1.63 -12.87 -0.41
N PHE A 21 1.68 -14.16 -0.78
CA PHE A 21 1.33 -14.62 -2.12
C PHE A 21 -0.16 -14.43 -2.44
N VAL A 22 -1.06 -14.69 -1.49
CA VAL A 22 -2.49 -14.44 -1.66
C VAL A 22 -2.76 -12.94 -1.82
N CYS A 23 -2.13 -12.10 -1.00
CA CYS A 23 -2.22 -10.64 -1.14
C CYS A 23 -1.70 -10.20 -2.51
N ALA A 24 -0.56 -10.73 -2.98
CA ALA A 24 0.00 -10.44 -4.30
C ALA A 24 -0.96 -10.86 -5.43
N GLY A 25 -1.62 -12.01 -5.31
CA GLY A 25 -2.66 -12.46 -6.25
C GLY A 25 -3.84 -11.50 -6.32
N ILE A 26 -4.38 -11.08 -5.17
CA ILE A 26 -5.47 -10.09 -5.10
C ILE A 26 -5.01 -8.72 -5.65
N SER A 27 -3.75 -8.36 -5.43
CA SER A 27 -3.13 -7.15 -6.01
C SER A 27 -3.11 -7.19 -7.53
N ALA A 28 -2.73 -8.34 -8.09
CA ALA A 28 -2.65 -8.57 -9.53
C ALA A 28 -4.05 -8.55 -10.19
N MET A 29 -5.11 -8.86 -9.42
CA MET A 29 -6.50 -8.68 -9.84
C MET A 29 -6.97 -7.23 -9.85
N GLY A 30 -6.08 -6.26 -9.58
CA GLY A 30 -6.38 -4.83 -9.63
C GLY A 30 -7.04 -4.26 -8.36
N LEU A 31 -7.10 -5.03 -7.28
CA LEU A 31 -7.74 -4.63 -6.02
C LEU A 31 -6.86 -3.76 -5.11
N GLY A 32 -5.60 -3.51 -5.50
CA GLY A 32 -4.66 -2.70 -4.71
C GLY A 32 -4.14 -3.46 -3.49
N GLY A 33 -3.08 -4.25 -3.70
CA GLY A 33 -2.47 -5.11 -2.68
C GLY A 33 -2.09 -4.48 -1.36
N GLY A 34 -1.75 -3.18 -1.42
CA GLY A 34 -1.18 -2.49 -0.28
C GLY A 34 -2.16 -2.34 0.86
N GLY A 35 -3.44 -2.13 0.55
CA GLY A 35 -4.49 -2.07 1.57
C GLY A 35 -4.64 -3.40 2.30
N VAL A 36 -4.61 -4.52 1.56
CA VAL A 36 -4.76 -5.86 2.14
C VAL A 36 -3.57 -6.21 3.03
N LEU A 37 -2.34 -5.94 2.59
CA LEU A 37 -1.14 -6.17 3.39
C LEU A 37 -1.13 -5.30 4.66
N LEU A 38 -1.57 -4.04 4.57
CA LEU A 38 -1.68 -3.16 5.74
C LEU A 38 -2.72 -3.66 6.75
N ILE A 39 -3.87 -4.14 6.29
CA ILE A 39 -4.89 -4.75 7.17
C ILE A 39 -4.30 -5.97 7.88
N TYR A 40 -3.56 -6.83 7.15
CA TYR A 40 -2.90 -7.98 7.74
C TYR A 40 -1.90 -7.58 8.83
N LEU A 41 -0.98 -6.66 8.53
CA LEU A 41 0.05 -6.20 9.47
C LEU A 41 -0.56 -5.49 10.69
N SER A 42 -1.61 -4.70 10.49
CA SER A 42 -2.24 -3.94 11.57
C SER A 42 -3.12 -4.79 12.47
N LEU A 43 -3.92 -5.71 11.92
CA LEU A 43 -4.85 -6.54 12.69
C LEU A 43 -4.23 -7.82 13.23
N PHE A 44 -3.44 -8.54 12.42
CA PHE A 44 -2.89 -9.84 12.81
C PHE A 44 -1.56 -9.72 13.55
N LYS A 45 -0.71 -8.78 13.15
CA LYS A 45 0.60 -8.57 13.78
C LYS A 45 0.62 -7.43 14.80
N ASN A 46 -0.50 -6.72 15.00
CA ASN A 46 -0.62 -5.55 15.88
C ASN A 46 0.51 -4.52 15.67
N MET A 47 0.97 -4.38 14.42
CA MET A 47 2.11 -3.53 14.08
C MET A 47 1.70 -2.05 14.11
N PRO A 48 2.57 -1.13 14.62
CA PRO A 48 2.33 0.30 14.56
C PRO A 48 2.09 0.77 13.11
N ALA A 49 1.17 1.72 12.91
CA ALA A 49 0.79 2.18 11.57
C ALA A 49 1.96 2.72 10.74
N HIS A 50 2.95 3.33 11.39
CA HIS A 50 4.15 3.84 10.74
C HIS A 50 5.04 2.70 10.19
N GLU A 51 5.28 1.66 10.99
CA GLU A 51 6.08 0.50 10.58
C GLU A 51 5.38 -0.34 9.51
N ALA A 52 4.06 -0.54 9.65
CA ALA A 52 3.25 -1.27 8.69
C ALA A 52 3.26 -0.59 7.31
N GLN A 53 3.19 0.75 7.26
CA GLN A 53 3.29 1.52 6.01
C GLN A 53 4.67 1.44 5.37
N GLY A 54 5.73 1.48 6.17
CA GLY A 54 7.10 1.27 5.68
C GLY A 54 7.28 -0.13 5.07
N LEU A 55 6.82 -1.17 5.76
CA LEU A 55 6.89 -2.54 5.28
C LEU A 55 6.06 -2.76 4.01
N ASN A 56 4.89 -2.14 3.93
CA ASN A 56 4.06 -2.14 2.74
C ASN A 56 4.80 -1.54 1.52
N LEU A 57 5.46 -0.39 1.69
CA LEU A 57 6.26 0.22 0.61
C LEU A 57 7.45 -0.66 0.19
N LEU A 58 8.12 -1.29 1.15
CA LEU A 58 9.21 -2.24 0.87
C LEU A 58 8.70 -3.42 0.04
N PHE A 59 7.49 -3.92 0.32
CA PHE A 59 6.86 -4.98 -0.45
C PHE A 59 6.51 -4.58 -1.89
N PHE A 60 6.19 -3.31 -2.11
CA PHE A 60 5.96 -2.77 -3.46
C PHE A 60 7.24 -2.64 -4.29
N MET A 61 8.41 -2.51 -3.65
CA MET A 61 9.68 -2.28 -4.35
C MET A 61 9.96 -3.28 -5.49
N PRO A 62 9.90 -4.62 -5.30
CA PRO A 62 10.12 -5.58 -6.39
C PRO A 62 9.07 -5.44 -7.50
N VAL A 63 7.80 -5.20 -7.14
CA VAL A 63 6.70 -5.01 -8.11
C VAL A 63 6.96 -3.76 -8.97
N CYS A 64 7.38 -2.67 -8.36
CA CYS A 64 7.73 -1.43 -9.05
C CYS A 64 8.90 -1.64 -10.01
N ILE A 65 9.95 -2.37 -9.61
CA ILE A 65 11.11 -2.67 -10.45
C ILE A 65 10.69 -3.52 -11.66
N THR A 66 9.89 -4.57 -11.44
CA THR A 66 9.38 -5.42 -12.52
C THR A 66 8.50 -4.61 -13.48
N SER A 67 7.55 -3.84 -12.95
CA SER A 67 6.65 -2.99 -13.75
C SER A 67 7.43 -1.96 -14.57
N LEU A 68 8.41 -1.29 -13.97
CA LEU A 68 9.26 -0.31 -14.64
C LEU A 68 10.04 -0.99 -15.77
N THR A 69 10.67 -2.13 -15.50
CA THR A 69 11.45 -2.87 -16.50
C THR A 69 10.58 -3.29 -17.69
N VAL A 70 9.35 -3.76 -17.44
CA VAL A 70 8.40 -4.13 -18.50
C VAL A 70 8.00 -2.91 -19.33
N TYR A 71 7.69 -1.78 -18.71
CA TYR A 71 7.29 -0.56 -19.44
C TYR A 71 8.45 0.08 -20.22
N VAL A 72 9.66 0.07 -19.67
CA VAL A 72 10.88 0.49 -20.38
C VAL A 72 11.07 -0.38 -21.62
N LYS A 73 11.00 -1.71 -21.48
CA LYS A 73 11.19 -2.66 -22.60
C LYS A 73 10.13 -2.51 -23.69
N LYS A 74 8.90 -2.14 -23.33
CA LYS A 74 7.81 -1.90 -24.30
C LYS A 74 7.88 -0.54 -24.98
N GLY A 75 8.85 0.32 -24.63
CA GLY A 75 8.97 1.68 -25.19
C GLY A 75 7.79 2.59 -24.84
N MET A 76 7.00 2.25 -23.82
CA MET A 76 5.77 2.97 -23.44
C MET A 76 6.05 4.15 -22.51
N ILE A 77 7.31 4.55 -22.35
CA ILE A 77 7.72 5.62 -21.44
C ILE A 77 7.91 6.91 -22.21
N ASP A 78 7.03 7.87 -21.96
CA ASP A 78 7.20 9.25 -22.39
C ASP A 78 8.07 10.00 -21.37
N TYR A 79 9.36 10.10 -21.66
CA TYR A 79 10.34 10.72 -20.76
C TYR A 79 10.04 12.20 -20.48
N LYS A 80 9.35 12.91 -21.38
CA LYS A 80 8.98 14.31 -21.15
C LYS A 80 7.89 14.45 -20.09
N LYS A 81 6.99 13.47 -20.00
CA LYS A 81 5.93 13.43 -18.98
C LYS A 81 6.41 12.83 -17.67
N ILE A 82 7.33 11.87 -17.71
CA ILE A 82 7.79 11.19 -16.49
C ILE A 82 8.66 12.09 -15.61
N LEU A 83 9.44 13.00 -16.21
CA LEU A 83 10.35 13.88 -15.48
C LEU A 83 9.65 14.81 -14.47
N PRO A 84 8.58 15.56 -14.84
CA PRO A 84 7.83 16.36 -13.87
C PRO A 84 7.11 15.49 -12.83
N VAL A 85 6.62 14.31 -13.21
CA VAL A 85 5.98 13.37 -12.29
C VAL A 85 6.98 12.84 -11.26
N LEU A 86 8.21 12.49 -11.68
CA LEU A 86 9.29 12.06 -10.80
C LEU A 86 9.68 13.16 -9.82
N ALA A 87 9.85 14.39 -10.31
CA ALA A 87 10.17 15.53 -9.47
C ALA A 87 9.06 15.80 -8.44
N GLY A 88 7.79 15.81 -8.86
CA GLY A 88 6.64 15.99 -7.98
C GLY A 88 6.50 14.86 -6.96
N SER A 89 6.77 13.61 -7.37
CA SER A 89 6.75 12.44 -6.48
C SER A 89 7.84 12.52 -5.41
N LEU A 90 9.07 12.91 -5.79
CA LEU A 90 10.17 13.08 -4.84
C LEU A 90 9.87 14.16 -3.80
N LEU A 91 9.38 15.33 -4.26
CA LEU A 91 8.98 16.41 -3.36
C LEU A 91 7.83 15.98 -2.44
N GLY A 92 6.84 15.27 -2.98
CA GLY A 92 5.71 14.72 -2.22
C GLY A 92 6.15 13.72 -1.15
N VAL A 93 7.12 12.85 -1.45
CA VAL A 93 7.64 11.88 -0.48
C VAL A 93 8.44 12.58 0.63
N ILE A 94 9.29 13.54 0.28
CA ILE A 94 10.09 14.29 1.26
C ILE A 94 9.19 15.07 2.22
N THR A 95 8.26 15.85 1.66
CA THR A 95 7.31 16.63 2.46
C THR A 95 6.37 15.72 3.24
N GLY A 96 5.81 14.69 2.61
CA GLY A 96 4.90 13.73 3.23
C GLY A 96 5.53 12.99 4.41
N LYS A 97 6.80 12.58 4.30
CA LYS A 97 7.55 11.96 5.41
C LYS A 97 7.64 12.89 6.61
N GLU A 98 7.97 14.16 6.39
CA GLU A 98 8.15 15.16 7.46
C GLU A 98 6.82 15.51 8.15
N PHE A 99 5.72 15.51 7.40
CA PHE A 99 4.39 15.62 7.98
C PHE A 99 4.01 14.37 8.79
N LEU A 100 4.39 13.18 8.32
CA LEU A 100 4.03 11.91 8.95
C LEU A 100 4.71 11.71 10.31
N THR A 101 5.95 12.21 10.49
CA THR A 101 6.69 12.10 11.76
C THR A 101 6.11 12.96 12.88
N GLN A 102 5.32 13.99 12.54
CA GLN A 102 4.68 14.88 13.52
C GLN A 102 3.33 14.36 14.01
N ILE A 103 2.75 13.35 13.35
CA ILE A 103 1.42 12.82 13.65
C ILE A 103 1.55 11.59 14.57
N PRO A 104 0.80 11.52 15.69
CA PRO A 104 0.78 10.34 16.54
C PRO A 104 0.31 9.07 15.79
N PRO A 105 0.90 7.90 16.05
CA PRO A 105 0.55 6.65 15.36
C PRO A 105 -0.94 6.29 15.41
N GLU A 106 -1.63 6.62 16.51
CA GLU A 106 -3.06 6.38 16.71
C GLU A 106 -3.91 7.22 15.76
N VAL A 107 -3.54 8.49 15.57
CA VAL A 107 -4.23 9.40 14.65
C VAL A 107 -4.02 8.94 13.22
N LEU A 108 -2.80 8.55 12.87
CA LEU A 108 -2.49 8.02 11.54
C LEU A 108 -3.29 6.75 11.23
N LYS A 109 -3.41 5.84 12.21
CA LYS A 109 -4.24 4.64 12.10
C LYS A 109 -5.71 5.00 11.88
N MET A 110 -6.23 5.99 12.59
CA MET A 110 -7.63 6.43 12.45
C MET A 110 -7.90 7.06 11.08
N ILE A 111 -7.02 7.93 10.60
CA ILE A 111 -7.11 8.53 9.26
C ILE A 111 -7.12 7.43 8.20
N PHE A 112 -6.20 6.47 8.30
CA PHE A 112 -6.12 5.35 7.36
C PHE A 112 -7.37 4.46 7.40
N ALA A 113 -7.91 4.18 8.59
CA ALA A 113 -9.14 3.41 8.73
C ALA A 113 -10.34 4.10 8.08
N VAL A 114 -10.51 5.41 8.30
CA VAL A 114 -11.57 6.20 7.66
C VAL A 114 -11.39 6.22 6.14
N PHE A 115 -10.16 6.39 5.66
CA PHE A 115 -9.84 6.31 4.24
C PHE A 115 -10.24 4.96 3.63
N LEU A 116 -9.88 3.84 4.27
CA LEU A 116 -10.26 2.51 3.81
C LEU A 116 -11.77 2.30 3.77
N ILE A 117 -12.50 2.73 4.80
CA ILE A 117 -13.97 2.64 4.82
C ILE A 117 -14.57 3.45 3.67
N THR A 118 -14.05 4.66 3.42
CA THR A 118 -14.52 5.55 2.36
C THR A 118 -14.29 4.94 0.97
N VAL A 119 -13.07 4.44 0.71
CA VAL A 119 -12.72 3.78 -0.56
C VAL A 119 -13.51 2.49 -0.73
N GLY A 120 -13.67 1.70 0.32
CA GLY A 120 -14.47 0.47 0.32
C GLY A 120 -15.93 0.75 -0.01
N ALA A 121 -16.54 1.74 0.65
CA ALA A 121 -17.92 2.16 0.38
C ALA A 121 -18.07 2.69 -1.06
N PHE A 122 -17.16 3.55 -1.52
CA PHE A 122 -17.17 4.07 -2.88
C PHE A 122 -17.06 2.96 -3.93
N THR A 123 -16.18 1.98 -3.69
CA THR A 123 -15.99 0.82 -4.57
C THR A 123 -17.23 -0.05 -4.61
N LEU A 124 -17.86 -0.32 -3.45
CA LEU A 124 -19.10 -1.09 -3.37
C LEU A 124 -20.24 -0.39 -4.11
N VAL A 125 -20.44 0.91 -3.91
CA VAL A 125 -21.47 1.69 -4.62
C VAL A 125 -21.21 1.67 -6.13
N SER A 126 -19.96 1.85 -6.55
CA SER A 126 -19.57 1.81 -7.97
C SER A 126 -19.81 0.43 -8.59
N ALA A 127 -19.50 -0.66 -7.86
CA ALA A 127 -19.74 -2.02 -8.30
C ALA A 127 -21.24 -2.33 -8.44
N LEU A 128 -22.07 -1.89 -7.48
CA LEU A 128 -23.51 -2.05 -7.52
C LEU A 128 -24.15 -1.23 -8.66
N LYS A 129 -23.67 0.00 -8.91
CA LYS A 129 -24.12 0.83 -10.04
C LYS A 129 -23.79 0.18 -11.39
N LYS A 130 -22.58 -0.39 -11.53
CA LYS A 130 -22.15 -1.09 -12.75
C LYS A 130 -22.99 -2.35 -13.01
N LYS A 131 -23.32 -3.13 -11.97
CA LYS A 131 -24.20 -4.30 -12.07
C LYS A 131 -25.63 -3.94 -12.52
N LYS A 132 -26.13 -2.76 -12.16
CA LYS A 132 -27.47 -2.27 -12.55
C LYS A 132 -27.53 -1.77 -14.02
N LEU A 133 -26.39 -1.38 -14.59
CA LEU A 133 -26.27 -0.91 -15.99
C LEU A 133 -26.05 -2.04 -16.99
N THR A 134 -25.51 -3.19 -16.56
CA THR A 134 -25.31 -4.38 -17.41
C THR A 134 -26.55 -5.30 -17.47
N ASN A 135 -27.61 -4.98 -16.71
CA ASN A 135 -28.83 -5.79 -16.59
C ASN A 135 -30.09 -5.07 -17.14
N ASN A 136 -29.91 -4.07 -18.01
CA ASN A 136 -30.91 -3.46 -18.89
C ASN A 136 -30.41 -3.58 -20.34
#